data_AF-A0A847XPN4-F1
#
_entry.id   AF-A0A847XPN4-F1
#
_cell.length_a   1.000
_cell.length_b   1.000
_cell.length_c   1.000
_cell.angle_alpha   90.00
_cell.angle_beta   90.00
_cell.angle_gamma   90.00
#
_symmetry.space_group_name_H-M   'P 1'
#
loop_
_entity.id
_entity.type
_entity.pdbx_description
1 polymer ?
#
loop_
_entity_poly.entity_id
_entity_poly.type
_entity_poly.pdbx_seq_one_letter_code
_entity_poly.pdbx_strand_id
1 'polypeptide(L)' 'IPASSTRREDLLLNKNIMQKIWILRNYLADMNAIEAMEFLRDRLLQTRSNEEFLVSMNGG' A
#
# COMPACT_ATOMS: atom_id res chain seq x y z
N ILE A 1 6.01 6.99 5.19
CA ILE A 1 5.21 7.08 6.45
C ILE A 1 5.59 5.89 7.34
N PRO A 2 6.64 5.97 8.16
CA PRO A 2 7.14 4.80 8.88
C PRO A 2 6.39 4.50 10.20
N ALA A 3 5.39 5.31 10.58
CA ALA A 3 4.80 5.26 11.93
C ALA A 3 3.49 4.47 12.06
N SER A 4 2.81 4.09 10.97
CA SER A 4 1.51 3.40 11.05
C SER A 4 1.67 1.89 10.87
N SER A 5 1.38 1.13 11.91
CA SER A 5 1.30 -0.33 11.87
C SER A 5 0.22 -0.83 12.85
N THR A 6 -0.35 -2.00 12.59
CA THR A 6 -1.33 -2.64 13.47
C THR A 6 -0.77 -3.98 13.95
N ARG A 7 -0.79 -4.21 15.27
CA ARG A 7 -0.33 -5.47 15.86
C ARG A 7 -1.29 -6.60 15.49
N ARG A 8 -0.76 -7.78 15.12
CA ARG A 8 -1.54 -8.95 14.65
C ARG A 8 -2.42 -8.65 13.43
N GLU A 9 -1.90 -7.87 12.48
CA GLU A 9 -2.58 -7.56 11.22
C GLU A 9 -2.93 -8.81 10.39
N ASP A 10 -2.26 -9.95 10.63
CA ASP A 10 -2.53 -11.26 10.04
C ASP A 10 -3.91 -11.84 10.37
N LEU A 11 -4.55 -11.38 11.45
CA LEU A 11 -5.94 -11.74 11.75
C LEU A 11 -6.97 -10.89 11.01
N LEU A 12 -6.57 -9.69 10.58
CA LEU A 12 -7.48 -8.68 10.03
C LEU A 12 -7.49 -8.72 8.51
N LEU A 13 -6.37 -9.13 7.91
CA LEU A 13 -6.17 -9.11 6.48
C LEU A 13 -5.75 -10.49 6.00
N ASN A 14 -6.28 -10.89 4.84
CA ASN A 14 -5.87 -12.14 4.22
C ASN A 14 -4.37 -12.08 3.81
N LYS A 15 -3.75 -13.25 3.68
CA LYS A 15 -2.30 -13.35 3.36
C LYS A 15 -1.92 -12.65 2.06
N ASN A 16 -2.79 -12.68 1.06
CA ASN A 16 -2.53 -12.08 -0.26
C ASN A 16 -2.49 -10.55 -0.19
N ILE A 17 -3.43 -9.94 0.54
CA ILE A 17 -3.47 -8.50 0.81
C ILE A 17 -2.27 -8.12 1.67
N MET A 18 -1.92 -8.93 2.67
CA MET A 18 -0.76 -8.68 3.52
C MET A 18 0.54 -8.56 2.72
N GLN A 19 0.77 -9.49 1.78
CA GLN A 19 1.94 -9.46 0.92
C GLN A 19 1.98 -8.20 0.03
N LYS A 20 0.82 -7.80 -0.51
CA LYS A 20 0.71 -6.58 -1.34
C LYS A 20 0.97 -5.31 -0.52
N ILE A 21 0.45 -5.23 0.70
CA ILE A 21 0.71 -4.11 1.62
C ILE A 21 2.18 -4.06 2.01
N TRP A 22 2.83 -5.21 2.22
CA TRP A 22 4.26 -5.27 2.52
C TRP A 22 5.11 -4.72 1.36
N ILE A 23 4.79 -5.10 0.11
CA ILE A 23 5.46 -4.54 -1.08
C ILE A 23 5.27 -3.03 -1.15
N LEU A 24 4.04 -2.54 -0.95
CA LEU A 24 3.75 -1.11 -0.91
C LEU A 24 4.54 -0.40 0.19
N ARG A 25 4.61 -0.97 1.39
CA ARG A 25 5.37 -0.39 2.51
C ARG A 25 6.85 -0.25 2.18
N ASN A 26 7.46 -1.25 1.55
CA ASN A 26 8.86 -1.18 1.11
C ASN A 26 9.05 -0.11 0.03
N TYR A 27 8.16 -0.07 -0.96
CA TYR A 27 8.22 0.93 -2.03
C TYR A 27 8.13 2.37 -1.49
N LEU A 28 7.29 2.60 -0.48
CA LEU A 28 7.14 3.90 0.19
C LEU A 28 8.25 4.19 1.21
N ALA A 29 9.07 3.20 1.59
CA ALA A 29 10.16 3.40 2.56
C ALA A 29 11.34 4.17 1.95
N ASP A 30 11.53 4.05 0.64
CA ASP A 30 12.58 4.75 -0.13
C ASP A 30 12.18 6.20 -0.49
N MET A 31 10.93 6.60 -0.21
CA MET A 31 10.39 7.92 -0.55
C MET A 31 10.35 8.87 0.64
N ASN A 32 10.44 10.17 0.38
CA ASN A 32 10.14 11.17 1.40
C ASN A 32 8.62 11.19 1.71
N ALA A 33 8.25 11.74 2.87
CA ALA A 33 6.85 11.67 3.33
C ALA A 33 5.86 12.41 2.41
N ILE A 34 6.30 13.45 1.71
CA ILE A 34 5.46 14.24 0.79
C ILE A 34 5.23 13.46 -0.49
N GLU A 35 6.31 12.99 -1.12
CA GLU A 35 6.29 12.18 -2.35
C GLU A 35 5.46 10.90 -2.15
N ALA A 36 5.62 10.23 -1.00
CA ALA A 36 4.86 9.03 -0.67
C ALA A 36 3.34 9.31 -0.60
N MET A 37 2.95 10.46 -0.04
CA MET A 37 1.55 10.86 0.08
C MET A 37 0.94 11.27 -1.27
N GLU A 38 1.69 12.01 -2.08
CA GLU A 38 1.27 12.40 -3.43
C GLU A 38 1.11 11.17 -4.33
N PHE A 39 2.10 10.27 -4.32
CA PHE A 39 2.02 9.00 -5.04
C PHE A 39 0.79 8.17 -4.64
N LEU A 40 0.55 8.01 -3.33
CA LEU A 40 -0.62 7.28 -2.83
C LEU A 40 -1.92 7.93 -3.28
N ARG A 41 -2.03 9.25 -3.13
CA ARG A 41 -3.22 10.00 -3.52
C ARG A 41 -3.51 9.84 -5.01
N ASP A 42 -2.50 10.03 -5.86
CA ASP A 42 -2.68 9.96 -7.30
C ASP A 42 -3.12 8.57 -7.74
N ARG A 43 -2.54 7.51 -7.18
CA ARG A 43 -2.93 6.14 -7.50
C ARG A 43 -4.33 5.79 -7.00
N LEU A 44 -4.68 6.19 -5.77
CA LEU A 44 -6.01 5.93 -5.22
C LEU A 44 -7.10 6.63 -6.04
N LEU A 45 -6.85 7.86 -6.52
CA LEU A 45 -7.79 8.59 -7.37
C LEU A 45 -8.01 7.95 -8.76
N GLN A 46 -7.05 7.16 -9.25
CA GLN A 46 -7.17 6.45 -10.53
C GLN A 46 -7.87 5.09 -10.41
N THR A 47 -8.24 4.68 -9.20
CA THR A 47 -8.87 3.37 -8.94
C THR A 47 -10.21 3.54 -8.24
N ARG A 48 -11.16 2.65 -8.53
CA ARG A 48 -12.48 2.66 -7.88
C ARG A 48 -12.49 1.97 -6.53
N SER A 49 -11.54 1.06 -6.27
CA SER A 49 -11.45 0.33 -5.00
C SER A 49 -10.00 0.07 -4.58
N ASN A 50 -9.81 -0.18 -3.28
CA ASN A 50 -8.52 -0.58 -2.73
C ASN A 50 -8.03 -1.90 -3.32
N GLU A 51 -8.93 -2.80 -3.70
CA GLU A 51 -8.56 -4.05 -4.36
C GLU A 51 -7.97 -3.79 -5.75
N GLU A 52 -8.60 -2.91 -6.54
CA GLU A 52 -8.09 -2.50 -7.84
C GLU A 52 -6.72 -1.82 -7.73
N PHE A 53 -6.54 -0.92 -6.76
CA PHE A 53 -5.25 -0.33 -6.42
C PHE A 53 -4.20 -1.39 -6.11
N LEU A 54 -4.47 -2.29 -5.15
CA LEU A 54 -3.54 -3.33 -4.74
C LEU A 54 -3.25 -4.37 -5.84
N VAL A 55 -4.17 -4.55 -6.80
CA VAL A 55 -3.94 -5.37 -8.01
C VAL A 55 -3.04 -4.65 -9.00
N SER A 56 -3.27 -3.36 -9.25
CA SER A 56 -2.49 -2.55 -10.19
C SER A 56 -1.00 -2.45 -9.82
N MET A 57 -0.65 -2.60 -8.54
CA MET A 57 0.76 -2.64 -8.09
C MET A 57 1.51 -3.91 -8.50
N ASN A 58 0.79 -4.98 -8.87
CA ASN A 58 1.38 -6.24 -9.35
C ASN A 58 1.44 -6.30 -10.88
N GLY A 59 1.44 -5.15 -11.57
CA GLY A 59 1.55 -5.06 -13.03
C GLY A 59 2.98 -5.21 -13.52
N GLY A 60 3.50 -6.44 -13.46
CA GLY A 60 4.79 -6.92 -13.97
C GLY A 60 5.00 -8.38 -13.60
#